data_AF-A0A066Z1Z6-F1
#
_entry.id   AF-A0A066Z1Z6-F1
#
_cell.length_a   1.000
_cell.length_b   1.000
_cell.length_c   1.000
_cell.angle_alpha   90.00
_cell.angle_beta   90.00
_cell.angle_gamma   90.00
#
_symmetry.space_group_name_H-M   'P 1'
#
loop_
_entity.id
_entity.type
_entity.pdbx_description
1 polymer ?
#
loop_
_entity_poly.entity_id
_entity_poly.type
_entity_poly.pdbx_seq_one_letter_code
_entity_poly.pdbx_strand_id
1 'polypeptide(L)'
;MRRRPDRIAAPWDGRTPHGPGQSWPVRRDSRPADVLTERDVQRWAPAASLPHSNGDARDVAVRDGRMVGARGGDGDRANRGRPGPECLYGRHANAPTTTASAPVDPGAVPATTGGPDAYAEQRTEPGAADAGTTEEDSP
;
A
#
# COMPACT_ATOMS: atom_id res chain seq x y z
N MET A 1 -20.19 -17.00 15.51
CA MET A 1 -19.91 -16.07 14.39
C MET A 1 -18.50 -15.52 14.59
N ARG A 2 -17.54 -15.82 13.70
CA ARG A 2 -16.16 -15.30 13.87
C ARG A 2 -16.20 -13.78 13.68
N ARG A 3 -15.80 -13.03 14.71
CA ARG A 3 -15.68 -11.57 14.63
C ARG A 3 -14.65 -11.24 13.56
N ARG A 4 -14.99 -10.36 12.62
CA ARG A 4 -14.02 -9.90 11.61
C ARG A 4 -12.88 -9.16 12.32
N PRO A 5 -11.61 -9.31 11.88
CA PRO A 5 -10.50 -8.57 12.44
C PRO A 5 -10.75 -7.07 12.35
N ASP A 6 -10.44 -6.34 13.41
CA ASP A 6 -10.49 -4.87 13.41
C ASP A 6 -9.29 -4.36 12.61
N ARG A 7 -9.55 -3.82 11.42
CA ARG A 7 -8.49 -3.38 10.50
C ARG A 7 -8.04 -1.94 10.71
N ILE A 8 -8.72 -1.21 11.58
CA ILE A 8 -8.25 0.08 12.06
C ILE A 8 -7.25 -0.18 13.19
N ALA A 9 -7.58 -1.08 14.12
CA ALA A 9 -6.70 -1.42 15.24
C ALA A 9 -5.55 -2.36 14.85
N ALA A 10 -5.77 -3.29 13.91
CA ALA A 10 -4.80 -4.29 13.47
C ALA A 10 -4.80 -4.45 11.95
N PRO A 11 -4.40 -3.40 11.18
CA PRO A 11 -4.42 -3.44 9.70
C PRO A 11 -3.59 -4.57 9.10
N TRP A 12 -2.58 -5.04 9.83
CA TRP A 12 -1.57 -5.99 9.37
C TRP A 12 -1.67 -7.38 10.01
N ASP A 13 -2.66 -7.61 10.87
CA ASP A 13 -2.68 -8.73 11.82
C ASP A 13 -1.43 -8.74 12.73
N GLY A 14 -1.08 -9.92 13.27
CA GLY A 14 0.07 -10.09 14.15
C GLY A 14 1.42 -9.84 13.43
N ARG A 15 2.37 -9.26 14.16
CA ARG A 15 3.74 -9.06 13.66
C ARG A 15 4.45 -10.42 13.52
N THR A 16 5.12 -10.61 12.39
CA THR A 16 6.08 -11.70 12.15
C THR A 16 7.48 -11.09 12.01
N PRO A 17 8.14 -10.74 13.13
CA PRO A 17 9.49 -10.21 13.09
C PRO A 17 10.46 -11.26 12.54
N HIS A 18 11.51 -10.80 11.88
CA HIS A 18 12.63 -11.62 11.43
C HIS A 18 13.92 -11.01 11.97
N GLY A 19 14.87 -11.88 12.34
CA GLY A 19 16.14 -11.44 12.89
C GLY A 19 17.06 -10.82 11.82
N PRO A 20 18.12 -10.11 12.23
CA PRO A 20 19.17 -9.65 11.33
C PRO A 20 19.73 -10.81 10.50
N GLY A 21 19.87 -10.61 9.18
CA GLY A 21 20.35 -11.64 8.25
C GLY A 21 19.37 -12.79 7.97
N GLN A 22 18.22 -12.86 8.66
CA GLN A 22 17.19 -13.83 8.33
C GLN A 22 16.39 -13.38 7.11
N SER A 23 15.92 -14.36 6.32
CA SER A 23 15.02 -14.08 5.22
C SER A 23 13.70 -13.52 5.73
N TRP A 24 13.24 -12.41 5.16
CA TRP A 24 11.88 -11.91 5.39
C TRP A 24 10.85 -12.99 4.98
N PRO A 25 10.00 -13.47 5.91
CA PRO A 25 8.94 -14.42 5.60
C PRO A 25 8.02 -13.94 4.49
N VAL A 26 7.77 -14.80 3.50
CA VAL A 26 6.74 -14.59 2.49
C VAL A 26 5.37 -14.83 3.11
N ARG A 27 4.44 -13.90 2.92
CA ARG A 27 3.04 -14.06 3.31
C ARG A 27 2.18 -13.34 2.28
N ARG A 28 1.27 -14.07 1.64
CA ARG A 28 0.32 -13.50 0.68
C ARG A 28 -0.90 -12.99 1.44
N ASP A 29 -0.92 -11.68 1.69
CA ASP A 29 -2.08 -11.02 2.27
C ASP A 29 -3.14 -10.86 1.17
N SER A 30 -4.37 -11.29 1.42
CA SER A 30 -5.46 -11.23 0.44
C SER A 30 -6.73 -10.66 1.03
N ARG A 31 -7.46 -9.93 0.21
CA ARG A 31 -8.74 -9.31 0.54
C ARG A 31 -9.72 -9.31 -0.64
N PRO A 32 -10.50 -10.38 -0.81
CA PRO A 32 -11.71 -10.35 -1.63
C PRO A 32 -12.81 -9.50 -0.97
N ALA A 33 -13.78 -9.02 -1.75
CA ALA A 33 -14.98 -8.37 -1.24
C ALA A 33 -15.72 -9.27 -0.23
N ASP A 34 -16.48 -8.68 0.69
CA ASP A 34 -17.01 -9.36 1.87
C ASP A 34 -17.88 -10.59 1.63
N VAL A 35 -18.45 -10.68 0.44
CA VAL A 35 -19.35 -11.75 -0.01
C VAL A 35 -18.66 -12.75 -0.94
N LEU A 36 -17.36 -12.57 -1.21
CA LEU A 36 -16.60 -13.39 -2.15
C LEU A 36 -15.46 -14.13 -1.44
N THR A 37 -15.16 -15.32 -1.95
CA THR A 37 -13.98 -16.11 -1.60
C THR A 37 -12.95 -16.05 -2.73
N GLU A 38 -11.76 -16.63 -2.53
CA GLU A 38 -10.79 -16.73 -3.63
C GLU A 38 -11.31 -17.55 -4.82
N ARG A 39 -12.21 -18.52 -4.58
CA ARG A 39 -12.84 -19.33 -5.64
C ARG A 39 -13.81 -18.53 -6.51
N ASP A 40 -14.30 -17.42 -5.98
CA ASP A 40 -15.22 -16.53 -6.69
C ASP A 40 -14.51 -15.60 -7.67
N VAL A 41 -13.17 -15.55 -7.63
CA VAL A 41 -12.33 -14.71 -8.50
C VAL A 41 -12.14 -15.42 -9.84
N GLN A 42 -12.50 -14.75 -10.94
CA GLN A 42 -12.30 -15.28 -12.30
C GLN A 42 -10.85 -15.09 -12.75
N ARG A 43 -10.21 -13.97 -12.36
CA ARG A 43 -8.82 -13.67 -12.71
C ARG A 43 -8.15 -12.81 -11.66
N TRP A 44 -6.85 -13.07 -11.44
CA TRP A 44 -5.94 -12.16 -10.78
C TRP A 44 -5.14 -11.38 -11.83
N ALA A 45 -5.27 -10.06 -11.84
CA ALA A 45 -4.57 -9.17 -12.76
C ALA A 45 -3.38 -8.52 -12.02
N PRO A 46 -2.14 -8.73 -12.47
CA PRO A 46 -0.98 -8.08 -11.87
C PRO A 46 -1.07 -6.55 -11.96
N ALA A 47 -0.66 -5.88 -10.90
CA ALA A 47 -0.66 -4.43 -10.76
C ALA A 47 0.42 -3.98 -9.76
N ALA A 48 0.65 -2.67 -9.68
CA ALA A 48 1.47 -2.05 -8.66
C ALA A 48 0.64 -1.04 -7.87
N SER A 49 1.09 -0.73 -6.66
CA SER A 49 0.45 0.26 -5.80
C SER A 49 0.53 1.67 -6.40
N LEU A 50 -0.62 2.32 -6.39
CA LEU A 50 -0.81 3.72 -6.78
C LEU A 50 -0.72 4.73 -5.62
N PRO A 51 -1.11 4.39 -4.36
CA PRO A 51 -1.18 5.41 -3.30
C PRO A 51 0.17 5.91 -2.78
N HIS A 52 1.26 5.21 -3.08
CA HIS A 52 2.60 5.53 -2.57
C HIS A 52 3.68 5.05 -3.54
N SER A 53 4.90 5.60 -3.40
CA SER A 53 6.01 5.40 -4.32
C SER A 53 6.84 4.14 -4.07
N ASN A 54 6.58 3.37 -3.01
CA ASN A 54 7.39 2.17 -2.72
C ASN A 54 7.22 1.07 -3.76
N GLY A 55 6.17 1.14 -4.60
CA GLY A 55 5.99 0.24 -5.73
C GLY A 55 5.58 -1.18 -5.34
N ASP A 56 4.83 -1.33 -4.26
CA ASP A 56 4.32 -2.62 -3.79
C ASP A 56 3.63 -3.39 -4.93
N ALA A 57 4.10 -4.62 -5.21
CA ALA A 57 3.41 -5.48 -6.17
C ALA A 57 2.10 -6.01 -5.56
N ARG A 58 1.03 -5.98 -6.37
CA ARG A 58 -0.30 -6.47 -5.98
C ARG A 58 -0.98 -7.16 -7.15
N ASP A 59 -1.84 -8.13 -6.88
CA ASP A 59 -2.79 -8.61 -7.86
C ASP A 59 -4.19 -8.09 -7.52
N VAL A 60 -4.92 -7.67 -8.54
CA VAL A 60 -6.33 -7.26 -8.44
C VAL A 60 -7.22 -8.44 -8.80
N ALA A 61 -8.16 -8.78 -7.91
CA ALA A 61 -9.18 -9.78 -8.19
C ALA A 61 -10.23 -9.20 -9.14
N VAL A 62 -10.50 -9.90 -10.23
CA VAL A 62 -11.50 -9.54 -11.24
C VAL A 62 -12.59 -10.60 -11.30
N ARG A 63 -13.84 -10.15 -11.32
CA ARG A 63 -15.02 -10.97 -11.57
C ARG A 63 -16.04 -10.13 -12.35
N ASP A 64 -16.60 -10.70 -13.42
CA ASP A 64 -17.64 -10.07 -14.26
C ASP A 64 -17.24 -8.67 -14.73
N GLY A 65 -15.96 -8.51 -15.11
CA GLY A 65 -15.38 -7.24 -15.55
C GLY A 65 -15.15 -6.19 -14.45
N ARG A 66 -15.34 -6.54 -13.17
CA ARG A 66 -15.22 -5.62 -12.03
C ARG A 66 -14.06 -6.00 -11.11
N MET A 67 -13.44 -4.99 -10.51
CA MET A 67 -12.47 -5.17 -9.43
C MET A 67 -13.21 -5.54 -8.14
N VAL A 68 -12.88 -6.69 -7.57
CA VAL A 68 -13.58 -7.26 -6.42
C VAL A 68 -12.66 -7.58 -5.23
N GLY A 69 -11.39 -7.17 -5.29
CA GLY A 69 -10.42 -7.51 -4.26
C GLY A 69 -8.99 -7.21 -4.68
N ALA A 70 -8.07 -7.39 -3.74
CA ALA A 70 -6.64 -7.35 -3.99
C ALA A 70 -5.91 -8.41 -3.16
N ARG A 71 -4.70 -8.78 -3.57
CA ARG A 71 -3.74 -9.56 -2.78
C ARG A 71 -2.31 -9.12 -3.06
N GLY A 72 -1.37 -9.41 -2.18
CA GLY A 72 0.05 -9.20 -2.44
C GLY A 72 0.66 -10.24 -3.38
N GLY A 73 1.71 -9.85 -4.11
CA GLY A 73 2.55 -10.77 -4.87
C GLY A 73 3.62 -11.39 -3.98
N ASP A 74 3.60 -12.71 -3.79
CA ASP A 74 4.52 -13.45 -2.93
C ASP A 74 5.99 -13.44 -3.42
N GLY A 75 6.20 -13.25 -4.72
CA GLY A 75 7.53 -13.10 -5.33
C GLY A 75 8.10 -11.68 -5.29
N ASP A 76 7.36 -10.69 -4.77
CA ASP A 76 7.81 -9.31 -4.78
C ASP A 76 8.85 -9.03 -3.70
N ARG A 77 9.93 -8.36 -4.10
CA ARG A 77 11.02 -8.05 -3.17
C ARG A 77 10.67 -6.93 -2.19
N ALA A 78 9.78 -6.01 -2.57
CA ALA A 78 9.48 -4.82 -1.77
C ALA A 78 8.53 -5.16 -0.62
N ASN A 79 7.56 -6.05 -0.85
CA ASN A 79 6.55 -6.39 0.15
C ASN A 79 6.42 -7.89 0.48
N ARG A 80 7.02 -8.81 -0.28
CA ARG A 80 6.94 -10.29 -0.10
C ARG A 80 5.52 -10.81 0.15
N GLY A 81 4.56 -10.22 -0.54
CA GLY A 81 3.13 -10.53 -0.46
C GLY A 81 2.36 -9.71 0.57
N ARG A 82 2.98 -8.74 1.26
CA ARG A 82 2.38 -7.91 2.32
C ARG A 82 2.31 -6.42 1.96
N PRO A 83 1.53 -6.02 0.94
CA PRO A 83 1.43 -4.64 0.49
C PRO A 83 0.71 -3.74 1.51
N GLY A 84 0.94 -2.42 1.49
CA GLY A 84 0.32 -1.40 2.36
C GLY A 84 -1.18 -1.60 2.66
N PRO A 85 -1.73 -1.16 3.82
CA PRO A 85 -3.16 -1.32 4.11
C PRO A 85 -4.02 -0.56 3.10
N GLU A 86 -3.53 0.56 2.59
CA GLU A 86 -4.15 1.31 1.50
C GLU A 86 -4.22 0.50 0.20
N CYS A 87 -3.27 -0.40 -0.02
CA CYS A 87 -3.17 -1.25 -1.20
C CYS A 87 -4.08 -2.49 -1.10
N LEU A 88 -4.32 -3.00 0.11
CA LEU A 88 -5.21 -4.15 0.41
C LEU A 88 -6.66 -3.76 0.66
N TYR A 89 -6.90 -2.63 1.32
CA TYR A 89 -8.21 -2.22 1.84
C TYR A 89 -8.75 -0.95 1.19
N GLY A 90 -7.94 -0.26 0.39
CA GLY A 90 -8.38 0.89 -0.36
C GLY A 90 -9.64 0.58 -1.17
N ARG A 91 -10.54 1.56 -1.25
CA ARG A 91 -11.75 1.43 -2.06
C ARG A 91 -11.32 1.19 -3.51
N HIS A 92 -11.71 0.06 -4.08
CA HIS A 92 -11.58 -0.15 -5.53
C HIS A 92 -12.47 0.86 -6.24
N ALA A 93 -11.90 1.57 -7.22
CA ALA A 93 -12.70 2.39 -8.12
C ALA A 93 -13.71 1.49 -8.84
N ASN A 94 -14.96 1.94 -8.95
CA ASN A 94 -15.96 1.27 -9.76
C ASN A 94 -15.57 1.40 -11.24
N ALA A 95 -15.22 0.29 -11.87
CA ALA A 95 -15.11 0.25 -13.32
C ALA A 95 -16.51 0.10 -13.96
N PRO A 96 -16.79 0.81 -15.07
CA PRO A 96 -15.99 1.87 -15.66
C PRO A 96 -16.14 3.19 -14.89
N THR A 97 -15.03 3.90 -14.66
CA THR A 97 -15.06 5.29 -14.19
C THR A 97 -15.29 6.18 -15.41
N THR A 98 -16.47 6.78 -15.56
CA THR A 98 -16.73 7.81 -16.58
C THR A 98 -16.07 9.15 -16.23
N THR A 99 -15.42 9.25 -15.08
CA THR A 99 -14.60 10.40 -14.68
C THR A 99 -13.49 10.61 -15.72
N ALA A 100 -13.47 11.78 -16.35
CA ALA A 100 -12.52 12.17 -17.40
C ALA A 100 -12.58 11.35 -18.71
N SER A 101 -13.72 10.72 -19.05
CA SER A 101 -13.89 10.05 -20.35
C SER A 101 -14.03 11.00 -21.55
N ALA A 102 -14.04 12.32 -21.30
CA ALA A 102 -14.00 13.35 -22.32
C ALA A 102 -12.90 14.36 -21.98
N PRO A 103 -12.17 14.91 -22.98
CA PRO A 103 -11.20 15.97 -22.75
C PRO A 103 -11.88 17.19 -22.11
N VAL A 104 -11.20 17.79 -21.15
CA VAL A 104 -11.52 19.14 -20.69
C VAL A 104 -10.90 20.15 -21.63
N ASP A 105 -11.62 21.22 -21.94
CA ASP A 105 -11.06 22.37 -22.65
C ASP A 105 -9.95 23.01 -21.79
N PRO A 106 -8.68 23.02 -22.25
CA PRO A 106 -7.59 23.65 -21.50
C PRO A 106 -7.83 25.15 -21.25
N GLY A 107 -8.63 25.83 -22.08
CA GLY A 107 -9.01 27.23 -21.91
C GLY A 107 -10.06 27.46 -20.82
N ALA A 108 -10.74 26.41 -20.37
CA ALA A 108 -11.75 26.46 -19.30
C ALA A 108 -11.18 26.15 -17.91
N VAL A 109 -9.92 25.71 -17.81
CA VAL A 109 -9.24 25.43 -16.54
C VAL A 109 -8.45 26.67 -16.13
N PRO A 110 -8.72 27.28 -14.96
CA PRO A 110 -7.93 28.40 -14.47
C PRO A 110 -6.45 28.02 -14.39
N ALA A 111 -5.56 28.91 -14.85
CA ALA A 111 -4.13 28.68 -14.75
C ALA A 111 -3.71 28.54 -13.29
N THR A 112 -2.92 27.52 -12.97
CA THR A 112 -2.24 27.45 -11.67
C THR A 112 -1.14 28.50 -11.65
N THR A 113 -1.29 29.53 -10.80
CA THR A 113 -0.24 30.53 -10.59
C THR A 113 0.73 30.01 -9.53
N GLY A 114 1.98 29.72 -9.92
CA GLY A 114 3.06 29.50 -8.96
C GLY A 114 3.48 30.81 -8.30
N GLY A 115 3.99 30.75 -7.07
CA GLY A 115 4.44 31.92 -6.31
C GLY A 115 5.32 31.54 -5.12
N PRO A 116 5.81 32.52 -4.33
CA PRO A 116 6.60 32.26 -3.13
C PRO A 116 5.93 31.28 -2.15
N ASP A 117 4.60 31.33 -2.06
CA ASP A 117 3.79 30.43 -1.21
C ASP A 117 3.70 28.99 -1.75
N ALA A 118 4.16 28.74 -2.98
CA ALA A 118 4.22 27.40 -3.57
C ALA A 118 5.54 26.67 -3.28
N TYR A 119 6.52 27.33 -2.65
CA TYR A 119 7.76 26.68 -2.25
C TYR A 119 7.56 25.86 -0.97
N ALA A 120 8.00 24.61 -1.00
CA ALA A 120 8.12 23.77 0.18
C ALA A 120 9.61 23.57 0.49
N GLU A 121 10.00 23.75 1.75
CA GLU A 121 11.33 23.45 2.25
C GLU A 121 11.28 22.30 3.25
N GLN A 122 12.28 21.42 3.21
CA GLN A 122 12.46 20.36 4.19
C GLN A 122 13.50 20.80 5.22
N ARG A 123 13.10 20.91 6.49
CA ARG A 123 14.03 21.09 7.61
C ARG A 123 14.24 19.75 8.29
N THR A 124 15.47 19.25 8.25
CA THR A 124 15.89 18.11 9.06
C THR A 124 16.48 18.64 10.36
N GLU A 125 15.85 18.34 11.49
CA GLU A 125 16.52 18.49 12.78
C GLU A 125 17.70 17.50 12.82
N PRO A 126 18.90 17.93 13.27
CA PRO A 126 19.98 16.99 13.51
C PRO A 126 19.48 15.96 14.53
N GLY A 127 19.38 14.70 14.10
CA GLY A 127 19.00 13.60 14.96
C GLY A 127 19.84 13.64 16.22
N ALA A 128 19.19 13.57 17.39
CA ALA A 128 19.87 13.39 18.66
C ALA A 128 20.92 12.31 18.45
N ALA A 129 22.20 12.69 18.58
CA ALA A 129 23.31 11.77 18.43
C ALA A 129 22.99 10.54 19.27
N ASP A 130 23.07 9.38 18.63
CA ASP A 130 23.02 8.08 19.29
C ASP A 130 24.11 8.14 20.37
N ALA A 131 23.69 8.35 21.62
CA ALA A 131 24.59 8.41 22.76
C ALA A 131 25.11 6.99 22.93
N GLY A 132 26.22 6.70 22.25
CA GLY A 132 26.93 5.46 22.35
C GLY A 132 27.12 5.12 23.81
N THR A 133 26.60 3.96 24.20
CA THR A 133 26.93 3.31 25.46
C THR A 133 28.42 3.03 25.43
N THR A 134 29.22 3.88 26.05
CA THR A 134 30.60 3.54 26.40
C THR A 134 30.51 2.53 27.54
N GLU A 135 30.63 1.25 27.21
CA GLU A 135 30.95 0.19 28.16
C GLU A 135 32.42 0.41 28.55
N GLU A 136 32.66 1.03 29.72
CA GLU A 136 33.99 1.04 30.33
C GLU A 136 34.33 -0.37 30.78
N ASP A 137 35.17 -1.02 29.99
CA ASP A 137 35.99 -2.15 30.42
C ASP A 137 37.06 -1.60 31.38
N SER A 138 36.95 -1.98 32.66
CA SER A 138 37.95 -1.69 33.70
C SER A 138 38.57 -3.02 34.19
N PRO A 139 39.88 -3.00 34.48
CA PRO A 139 40.77 -4.17 34.49
C PRO A 139 40.58 -5.19 35.61
#